data_AF-A0A132BE28-F1
#
_entry.id   AF-A0A132BE28-F1
#
_cell.length_a   1.000
_cell.length_b   1.000
_cell.length_c   1.000
_cell.angle_alpha   90.00
_cell.angle_beta   90.00
_cell.angle_gamma   90.00
#
_symmetry.space_group_name_H-M   'P 1'
#
loop_
_entity.id
_entity.type
_entity.pdbx_description
1 polymer ?
#
loop_
_entity_poly.entity_id
_entity_poly.type
_entity_poly.pdbx_seq_one_letter_code
_entity_poly.pdbx_strand_id
1 'polypeptide(L)'
;MNKRHIVVFSGGSAANNLVDVFGKVAEDKGCSLSYVIPISDNGGSSSELIRVFGGPGIGDVRSRLVRLIPEEPSIPETTAIKTLFNHRLSSSPSLARIEWLDIVEGRHLLWTSISSEKRELIRSFLNTINLEIVKRLRPSSSFNFQSASVGNLFLTGARLFTGSFESAIYLLGAITGVPNNVNVIPAINSNFSHHISASLKDGTIITGQNSISHPSAPSAPAPIPTPTPQPSTFGLTFSAEPESTSQLGEETDLSPTTSHLRTLSKELSEHEAIEDANLPGSLPTLRKQYITFHKSHTEDLPSRIERIWYINPYGQEIRPAANPKVLASIGDASAVVYSIGSLYTSIVPCLILRDVGKVIAGGVKYKILILNGSLDRETRAVGDGGFTARDFIAAVADACVSSRSSSTGRTRAREEEYREFVSHVIHLQGEGTPRVEKGELGRLGIECVRIYGRKREGGEEGDGDGGMIYDGVALGQALEAIIGGPKRFSDRSRRNTLGISGVGG
;
A
#
# COMPACT_ATOMS: atom_id res chain seq x y z
N MET A 1 -27.99 3.01 -21.41
CA MET A 1 -26.76 2.51 -22.06
C MET A 1 -26.17 1.43 -21.18
N ASN A 2 -25.68 0.32 -21.76
CA ASN A 2 -25.05 -0.74 -20.98
C ASN A 2 -23.71 -0.20 -20.46
N LYS A 3 -23.54 -0.07 -19.15
CA LYS A 3 -22.28 0.40 -18.53
C LYS A 3 -21.15 -0.56 -18.90
N ARG A 4 -20.02 -0.04 -19.40
CA ARG A 4 -18.88 -0.83 -19.88
C ARG A 4 -17.58 -0.40 -19.19
N HIS A 5 -17.60 -0.39 -17.86
CA HIS A 5 -16.46 0.07 -17.07
C HIS A 5 -16.34 -0.77 -15.79
N ILE A 6 -15.14 -1.26 -15.51
CA ILE A 6 -14.79 -1.94 -14.26
C ILE A 6 -13.89 -1.00 -13.44
N VAL A 7 -14.26 -0.78 -12.18
CA VAL A 7 -13.45 -0.01 -11.23
C VAL A 7 -12.87 -0.96 -10.19
N VAL A 8 -11.56 -0.91 -10.00
CA VAL A 8 -10.83 -1.74 -9.04
C VAL A 8 -10.22 -0.84 -7.97
N PHE A 9 -10.73 -0.92 -6.75
CA PHE A 9 -10.03 -0.38 -5.58
C PHE A 9 -8.87 -1.31 -5.24
N SER A 10 -7.64 -0.80 -5.28
CA SER A 10 -6.42 -1.58 -5.13
C SER A 10 -5.41 -0.83 -4.28
N GLY A 11 -4.61 -1.59 -3.53
CA GLY A 11 -3.38 -1.09 -2.91
C GLY A 11 -2.13 -1.48 -3.68
N GLY A 12 -1.02 -1.57 -2.94
CA GLY A 12 0.31 -1.95 -3.40
C GLY A 12 0.47 -3.39 -3.90
N SER A 13 1.52 -4.06 -3.45
CA SER A 13 2.07 -5.24 -4.15
C SER A 13 1.17 -6.48 -4.20
N ALA A 14 0.24 -6.65 -3.26
CA ALA A 14 -0.61 -7.85 -3.19
C ALA A 14 -1.44 -8.03 -4.47
N ALA A 15 -2.03 -6.95 -4.98
CA ALA A 15 -2.85 -6.98 -6.18
C ALA A 15 -2.04 -7.04 -7.49
N ASN A 16 -0.70 -7.07 -7.46
CA ASN A 16 0.12 -7.10 -8.68
C ASN A 16 -0.04 -8.42 -9.45
N ASN A 17 -0.34 -9.52 -8.76
CA ASN A 17 -0.58 -10.81 -9.38
C ASN A 17 -1.95 -10.90 -10.06
N LEU A 18 -2.84 -9.93 -9.81
CA LEU A 18 -4.20 -9.91 -10.34
C LEU A 18 -4.39 -8.90 -11.48
N VAL A 19 -3.37 -8.08 -11.79
CA VAL A 19 -3.48 -7.01 -12.81
C VAL A 19 -3.88 -7.59 -14.16
N ASP A 20 -3.18 -8.65 -14.58
CA ASP A 20 -3.39 -9.30 -15.88
C ASP A 20 -4.77 -9.95 -15.95
N VAL A 21 -5.28 -10.45 -14.81
CA VAL A 21 -6.63 -11.01 -14.70
C VAL A 21 -7.68 -9.93 -14.97
N PHE A 22 -7.59 -8.78 -14.29
CA PHE A 22 -8.53 -7.68 -14.52
C PHE A 22 -8.42 -7.11 -15.93
N GLY A 23 -7.21 -7.02 -16.48
CA GLY A 23 -6.97 -6.59 -17.85
C GLY A 23 -7.68 -7.49 -18.86
N LYS A 24 -7.50 -8.82 -18.73
CA LYS A 24 -8.16 -9.81 -19.57
C LYS A 24 -9.68 -9.77 -19.46
N VAL A 25 -10.22 -9.69 -18.24
CA VAL A 25 -11.68 -9.59 -18.03
C VAL A 25 -12.24 -8.32 -18.67
N ALA A 26 -11.51 -7.19 -18.60
CA ALA A 26 -11.94 -5.95 -19.24
C ALA A 26 -11.88 -6.04 -20.77
N GLU A 27 -10.84 -6.66 -21.33
CA GLU A 27 -10.68 -6.91 -22.77
C GLU A 27 -11.80 -7.82 -23.31
N ASP A 28 -12.02 -8.98 -22.69
CA ASP A 28 -13.02 -9.97 -23.10
C ASP A 28 -14.46 -9.40 -23.05
N LYS A 29 -14.69 -8.39 -22.20
CA LYS A 29 -15.99 -7.68 -22.08
C LYS A 29 -16.05 -6.39 -22.90
N GLY A 30 -14.98 -5.98 -23.57
CA GLY A 30 -14.89 -4.69 -24.27
C GLY A 30 -15.20 -3.50 -23.37
N CYS A 31 -14.66 -3.51 -22.14
CA CYS A 31 -14.87 -2.51 -21.11
C CYS A 31 -13.59 -1.71 -20.83
N SER A 32 -13.75 -0.49 -20.33
CA SER A 32 -12.64 0.25 -19.71
C SER A 32 -12.36 -0.28 -18.31
N LEU A 33 -11.13 -0.07 -17.85
CA LEU A 33 -10.66 -0.47 -16.52
C LEU A 33 -10.09 0.74 -15.79
N SER A 34 -10.42 0.92 -14.52
CA SER A 34 -9.82 1.98 -13.71
C SER A 34 -9.40 1.47 -12.35
N TYR A 35 -8.13 1.66 -12.03
CA TYR A 35 -7.55 1.37 -10.73
C TYR A 35 -7.61 2.63 -9.86
N VAL A 36 -8.31 2.55 -8.74
CA VAL A 36 -8.34 3.61 -7.73
C VAL A 36 -7.34 3.25 -6.65
N ILE A 37 -6.32 4.10 -6.47
CA ILE A 37 -5.17 3.85 -5.61
C ILE A 37 -5.10 4.90 -4.51
N PRO A 38 -4.93 4.55 -3.22
CA PRO A 38 -4.78 5.51 -2.14
C PRO A 38 -3.46 6.30 -2.27
N ILE A 39 -3.38 7.46 -1.63
CA ILE A 39 -2.20 8.33 -1.64
C ILE A 39 -1.62 8.58 -0.23
N SER A 40 -1.94 7.70 0.71
CA SER A 40 -1.55 7.83 2.13
C SER A 40 -0.31 7.02 2.52
N ASP A 41 0.30 6.31 1.57
CA ASP A 41 1.56 5.56 1.79
C ASP A 41 2.67 6.52 2.26
N ASN A 42 3.19 6.25 3.46
CA ASN A 42 4.31 6.98 4.05
C ASN A 42 5.48 6.07 4.42
N GLY A 43 5.57 4.87 3.82
CA GLY A 43 6.65 3.91 4.05
C GLY A 43 7.74 3.89 2.96
N GLY A 44 8.86 3.25 3.27
CA GLY A 44 9.95 2.96 2.33
C GLY A 44 10.48 4.18 1.57
N SER A 45 10.70 4.00 0.26
CA SER A 45 11.18 5.07 -0.63
C SER A 45 10.20 6.25 -0.80
N SER A 46 8.93 6.09 -0.43
CA SER A 46 7.95 7.18 -0.44
C SER A 46 8.18 8.13 0.75
N SER A 47 8.57 7.59 1.91
CA SER A 47 8.77 8.36 3.15
C SER A 47 9.81 9.48 2.99
N GLU A 48 10.94 9.16 2.36
CA GLU A 48 12.04 10.11 2.14
C GLU A 48 11.67 11.23 1.17
N LEU A 49 10.88 10.90 0.13
CA LEU A 49 10.37 11.89 -0.81
C LEU A 49 9.36 12.83 -0.16
N ILE A 50 8.47 12.29 0.68
CA ILE A 50 7.49 13.08 1.44
C ILE A 50 8.22 13.99 2.43
N ARG A 51 9.26 13.50 3.11
CA ARG A 51 10.06 14.29 4.05
C ARG A 51 10.70 15.49 3.36
N VAL A 52 11.38 15.28 2.23
CA VAL A 52 12.17 16.33 1.57
C VAL A 52 11.33 17.23 0.67
N PHE A 53 10.29 16.71 0.00
CA PHE A 53 9.51 17.46 -1.00
C PHE A 53 8.04 17.64 -0.65
N GLY A 54 7.55 16.98 0.39
CA GLY A 54 6.12 16.85 0.65
C GLY A 54 5.38 16.10 -0.46
N GLY A 55 4.07 16.12 -0.35
CA GLY A 55 3.14 15.65 -1.36
C GLY A 55 2.67 14.20 -1.16
N PRO A 56 1.91 13.66 -2.12
CA PRO A 56 1.20 12.40 -1.93
C PRO A 56 2.13 11.20 -1.79
N GLY A 57 1.66 10.15 -1.12
CA GLY A 57 2.27 8.83 -1.18
C GLY A 57 2.14 8.25 -2.59
N ILE A 58 3.27 8.10 -3.28
CA ILE A 58 3.30 7.73 -4.71
C ILE A 58 3.62 6.25 -4.97
N GLY A 59 4.04 5.50 -3.95
CA GLY A 59 4.61 4.16 -4.11
C GLY A 59 3.66 3.15 -4.75
N ASP A 60 2.40 3.15 -4.34
CA ASP A 60 1.37 2.26 -4.87
C ASP A 60 0.96 2.62 -6.29
N VAL A 61 0.83 3.93 -6.58
CA VAL A 61 0.54 4.44 -7.93
C VAL A 61 1.66 4.05 -8.89
N ARG A 62 2.92 4.26 -8.50
CA ARG A 62 4.10 3.81 -9.26
C ARG A 62 4.04 2.31 -9.51
N SER A 63 3.84 1.49 -8.47
CA SER A 63 3.78 0.03 -8.60
C SER A 63 2.74 -0.40 -9.63
N ARG A 64 1.55 0.22 -9.59
CA ARG A 64 0.47 -0.09 -10.54
C ARG A 64 0.81 0.31 -11.96
N LEU A 65 1.32 1.53 -12.17
CA LEU A 65 1.70 2.03 -13.50
C LEU A 65 2.79 1.16 -14.13
N VAL A 66 3.85 0.85 -13.37
CA VAL A 66 4.96 0.04 -13.87
C VAL A 66 4.51 -1.39 -14.20
N ARG A 67 3.56 -1.95 -13.44
CA ARG A 67 3.02 -3.29 -13.74
C ARG A 67 2.20 -3.32 -15.02
N LEU A 68 1.47 -2.23 -15.31
CA LEU A 68 0.66 -2.07 -16.53
C LEU A 68 1.47 -1.77 -17.80
N ILE A 69 2.78 -1.56 -17.69
CA ILE A 69 3.66 -1.43 -18.85
C ILE A 69 3.62 -2.74 -19.65
N PRO A 70 3.25 -2.71 -20.95
CA PRO A 70 3.17 -3.89 -21.80
C PRO A 70 4.49 -4.66 -21.82
N GLU A 71 4.41 -5.99 -21.68
CA GLU A 71 5.56 -6.87 -21.84
C GLU A 71 5.46 -7.56 -23.19
N GLU A 72 6.14 -7.01 -24.19
CA GLU A 72 6.25 -7.63 -25.51
C GLU A 72 7.71 -8.05 -25.76
N PRO A 73 8.01 -9.35 -25.93
CA PRO A 73 9.36 -9.82 -26.24
C PRO A 73 9.95 -9.21 -27.52
N SER A 74 9.08 -8.76 -28.43
CA SER A 74 9.42 -8.05 -29.67
C SER A 74 9.88 -6.60 -29.46
N ILE A 75 9.58 -5.99 -28.30
CA ILE A 75 9.87 -4.57 -28.02
C ILE A 75 10.83 -4.49 -26.82
N PRO A 76 12.15 -4.61 -27.05
CA PRO A 76 13.16 -4.57 -25.98
C PRO A 76 13.15 -3.25 -25.21
N GLU A 77 12.71 -2.15 -25.83
CA GLU A 77 12.64 -0.83 -25.21
C GLU A 77 11.65 -0.77 -24.05
N THR A 78 10.43 -1.29 -24.22
CA THR A 78 9.40 -1.23 -23.19
C THR A 78 9.82 -2.04 -21.96
N THR A 79 10.49 -3.17 -22.18
CA THR A 79 11.10 -3.99 -21.11
C THR A 79 12.23 -3.24 -20.40
N ALA A 80 13.09 -2.53 -21.13
CA ALA A 80 14.15 -1.70 -20.56
C ALA A 80 13.59 -0.56 -19.70
N ILE A 81 12.55 0.14 -20.19
CA ILE A 81 11.88 1.21 -19.44
C ILE A 81 11.19 0.66 -18.19
N LYS A 82 10.52 -0.51 -18.29
CA LYS A 82 9.94 -1.20 -17.14
C LYS A 82 10.99 -1.54 -16.09
N THR A 83 12.16 -2.01 -16.53
CA THR A 83 13.31 -2.31 -15.67
C THR A 83 13.81 -1.04 -14.98
N LEU A 84 14.00 0.05 -15.73
CA LEU A 84 14.41 1.36 -15.19
C LEU A 84 13.45 1.85 -14.09
N PHE A 85 12.14 1.81 -14.30
CA PHE A 85 11.18 2.32 -13.31
C PHE A 85 10.94 1.38 -12.12
N ASN A 86 11.14 0.07 -12.29
CA ASN A 86 11.17 -0.88 -11.18
C ASN A 86 12.46 -0.81 -10.35
N HIS A 87 13.53 -0.24 -10.92
CA HIS A 87 14.84 -0.22 -10.28
C HIS A 87 14.79 0.49 -8.92
N ARG A 88 15.43 -0.16 -7.94
CA ARG A 88 15.73 0.40 -6.62
C ARG A 88 17.23 0.53 -6.50
N LEU A 89 17.67 1.71 -6.05
CA LEU A 89 19.08 1.97 -5.81
C LEU A 89 19.63 1.05 -4.72
N SER A 90 20.96 0.99 -4.63
CA SER A 90 21.68 0.22 -3.61
C SER A 90 21.14 0.44 -2.19
N SER A 91 21.20 -0.61 -1.37
CA SER A 91 20.95 -0.52 0.07
C SER A 91 22.05 0.23 0.82
N SER A 92 23.23 0.42 0.21
CA SER A 92 24.30 1.23 0.78
C SER A 92 24.12 2.71 0.38
N PRO A 93 24.05 3.66 1.33
CA PRO A 93 23.85 5.08 1.02
C PRO A 93 24.88 5.67 0.04
N SER A 94 26.16 5.31 0.20
CA SER A 94 27.26 5.85 -0.63
C SER A 94 27.17 5.33 -2.07
N LEU A 95 26.91 4.02 -2.23
CA LEU A 95 26.75 3.41 -3.55
C LEU A 95 25.48 3.90 -4.24
N ALA A 96 24.37 4.03 -3.50
CA ALA A 96 23.11 4.52 -4.02
C ALA A 96 23.24 5.95 -4.59
N ARG A 97 24.03 6.81 -3.93
CA ARG A 97 24.32 8.16 -4.43
C ARG A 97 25.10 8.13 -5.75
N ILE A 98 26.16 7.32 -5.84
CA ILE A 98 26.97 7.20 -7.06
C ILE A 98 26.11 6.68 -8.21
N GLU A 99 25.35 5.61 -7.94
CA GLU A 99 24.42 5.00 -8.88
C GLU A 99 23.36 6.00 -9.37
N TRP A 100 22.80 6.80 -8.48
CA TRP A 100 21.86 7.87 -8.84
C TRP A 100 22.49 8.89 -9.79
N LEU A 101 23.71 9.35 -9.51
CA LEU A 101 24.42 10.31 -10.38
C LEU A 101 24.70 9.70 -11.76
N ASP A 102 25.11 8.44 -11.83
CA ASP A 102 25.30 7.73 -13.10
C ASP A 102 24.00 7.63 -13.92
N ILE A 103 22.85 7.43 -13.25
CA ILE A 103 21.54 7.41 -13.90
C ILE A 103 21.18 8.80 -14.45
N VAL A 104 21.32 9.85 -13.64
CA VAL A 104 21.01 11.24 -14.02
C VAL A 104 21.90 11.71 -15.18
N GLU A 105 23.18 11.39 -15.15
CA GLU A 105 24.16 11.68 -16.21
C GLU A 105 23.98 10.82 -17.47
N GLY A 106 23.14 9.78 -17.41
CA GLY A 106 22.89 8.90 -18.55
C GLY A 106 24.01 7.90 -18.82
N ARG A 107 24.91 7.67 -17.85
CA ARG A 107 26.03 6.72 -17.95
C ARG A 107 25.66 5.31 -17.49
N HIS A 108 24.59 5.18 -16.70
CA HIS A 108 24.17 3.90 -16.14
C HIS A 108 23.63 2.91 -17.20
N LEU A 109 23.88 1.62 -16.98
CA LEU A 109 23.48 0.52 -17.89
C LEU A 109 21.97 0.38 -18.09
N LEU A 110 21.16 0.94 -17.19
CA LEU A 110 19.68 0.95 -17.30
C LEU A 110 19.16 1.73 -18.51
N TRP A 111 19.99 2.59 -19.09
CA TRP A 111 19.63 3.32 -20.33
C TRP A 111 19.82 2.47 -21.59
N THR A 112 20.40 1.28 -21.48
CA THR A 112 20.57 0.35 -22.60
C THR A 112 19.21 -0.02 -23.19
N SER A 113 19.11 -0.04 -24.53
CA SER A 113 17.88 -0.37 -25.25
C SER A 113 16.73 0.64 -25.11
N ILE A 114 16.97 1.83 -24.56
CA ILE A 114 16.02 2.95 -24.54
C ILE A 114 16.39 3.94 -25.64
N SER A 115 15.43 4.31 -26.50
CA SER A 115 15.63 5.30 -27.57
C SER A 115 16.07 6.66 -27.03
N SER A 116 16.71 7.45 -27.90
CA SER A 116 17.25 8.76 -27.50
C SER A 116 16.14 9.70 -27.02
N GLU A 117 14.98 9.67 -27.69
CA GLU A 117 13.86 10.56 -27.45
C GLU A 117 13.24 10.28 -26.08
N LYS A 118 12.98 9.01 -25.78
CA LYS A 118 12.45 8.60 -24.48
C LYS A 118 13.48 8.79 -23.38
N ARG A 119 14.74 8.48 -23.63
CA ARG A 119 15.83 8.68 -22.67
C ARG A 119 15.93 10.14 -22.26
N GLU A 120 16.03 11.06 -23.21
CA GLU A 120 16.18 12.49 -22.90
C GLU A 120 14.92 13.07 -22.25
N LEU A 121 13.73 12.61 -22.66
CA LEU A 121 12.48 12.96 -21.98
C LEU A 121 12.47 12.50 -20.53
N ILE A 122 12.75 11.22 -20.24
CA ILE A 122 12.75 10.69 -18.87
C ILE A 122 13.83 11.39 -18.04
N ARG A 123 15.04 11.55 -18.60
CA ARG A 123 16.15 12.23 -17.92
C ARG A 123 15.83 13.67 -17.56
N SER A 124 15.04 14.41 -18.35
CA SER A 124 14.66 15.78 -18.00
C SER A 124 13.95 15.88 -16.64
N PHE A 125 13.10 14.91 -16.31
CA PHE A 125 12.41 14.84 -15.01
C PHE A 125 13.31 14.34 -13.89
N LEU A 126 14.22 13.39 -14.17
CA LEU A 126 15.23 12.95 -13.21
C LEU A 126 16.23 14.09 -12.87
N ASN A 127 16.60 14.90 -13.86
CA ASN A 127 17.40 16.11 -13.66
C ASN A 127 16.64 17.15 -12.84
N THR A 128 15.34 17.31 -13.07
CA THR A 128 14.49 18.23 -12.29
C THR A 128 14.49 17.86 -10.82
N ILE A 129 14.22 16.59 -10.48
CA ILE A 129 14.27 16.18 -9.07
C ILE A 129 15.69 16.26 -8.51
N ASN A 130 16.72 15.93 -9.27
CA ASN A 130 18.11 16.07 -8.82
C ASN A 130 18.44 17.53 -8.44
N LEU A 131 18.02 18.49 -9.27
CA LEU A 131 18.16 19.92 -8.96
C LEU A 131 17.41 20.29 -7.67
N GLU A 132 16.18 19.80 -7.51
CA GLU A 132 15.35 20.06 -6.33
C GLU A 132 15.93 19.42 -5.06
N ILE A 133 16.61 18.26 -5.16
CA ILE A 133 17.38 17.64 -4.07
C ILE A 133 18.53 18.56 -3.65
N VAL A 134 19.32 19.05 -4.61
CA VAL A 134 20.49 19.91 -4.33
C VAL A 134 20.05 21.24 -3.69
N LYS A 135 18.97 21.86 -4.17
CA LYS A 135 18.42 23.11 -3.59
C LYS A 135 17.99 22.97 -2.13
N ARG A 136 17.55 21.78 -1.72
CA ARG A 136 17.06 21.48 -0.37
C ARG A 136 18.11 20.89 0.55
N LEU A 137 19.36 20.75 0.10
CA LEU A 137 20.46 20.31 0.95
C LEU A 137 20.68 21.31 2.09
N ARG A 138 20.80 20.79 3.32
CA ARG A 138 21.13 21.54 4.53
C ARG A 138 22.20 20.77 5.32
N PRO A 139 23.01 21.43 6.16
CA PRO A 139 23.95 20.73 7.04
C PRO A 139 23.27 19.69 7.96
N SER A 140 22.04 19.97 8.39
CA SER A 140 21.23 19.10 9.25
C SER A 140 20.29 18.15 8.48
N SER A 141 20.17 18.28 7.15
CA SER A 141 19.27 17.46 6.33
C SER A 141 19.80 17.23 4.93
N SER A 142 20.04 15.97 4.61
CA SER A 142 20.38 15.52 3.25
C SER A 142 19.39 14.48 2.77
N PHE A 143 19.21 14.40 1.45
CA PHE A 143 18.41 13.34 0.84
C PHE A 143 19.16 12.00 0.92
N ASN A 144 18.49 10.97 1.44
CA ASN A 144 18.99 9.62 1.52
C ASN A 144 18.55 8.79 0.30
N PHE A 145 19.51 8.38 -0.52
CA PHE A 145 19.26 7.59 -1.74
C PHE A 145 19.07 6.09 -1.47
N GLN A 146 19.32 5.61 -0.25
CA GLN A 146 19.26 4.20 0.10
C GLN A 146 17.91 3.57 -0.32
N SER A 147 17.98 2.54 -1.17
CA SER A 147 16.81 1.80 -1.66
C SER A 147 15.72 2.66 -2.30
N ALA A 148 16.05 3.90 -2.69
CA ALA A 148 15.15 4.80 -3.37
C ALA A 148 14.76 4.19 -4.73
N SER A 149 13.50 4.36 -5.11
CA SER A 149 13.00 3.84 -6.38
C SER A 149 13.12 4.89 -7.46
N VAL A 150 13.73 4.52 -8.59
CA VAL A 150 13.87 5.40 -9.75
C VAL A 150 12.50 5.84 -10.28
N GLY A 151 11.51 4.95 -10.32
CA GLY A 151 10.13 5.31 -10.67
C GLY A 151 9.48 6.31 -9.72
N ASN A 152 9.77 6.23 -8.42
CA ASN A 152 9.29 7.23 -7.46
C ASN A 152 9.99 8.58 -7.68
N LEU A 153 11.30 8.58 -7.90
CA LEU A 153 12.07 9.78 -8.20
C LEU A 153 11.56 10.46 -9.48
N PHE A 154 11.26 9.68 -10.52
CA PHE A 154 10.65 10.17 -11.76
C PHE A 154 9.29 10.83 -11.51
N LEU A 155 8.35 10.14 -10.85
CA LEU A 155 7.01 10.67 -10.60
C LEU A 155 7.04 11.95 -9.76
N THR A 156 7.92 12.02 -8.75
CA THR A 156 8.11 13.25 -7.97
C THR A 156 8.73 14.36 -8.83
N GLY A 157 9.74 14.06 -9.66
CA GLY A 157 10.32 15.04 -10.58
C GLY A 157 9.30 15.59 -11.58
N ALA A 158 8.51 14.71 -12.19
CA ALA A 158 7.42 15.08 -13.10
C ALA A 158 6.32 15.90 -12.41
N ARG A 159 5.94 15.55 -11.16
CA ARG A 159 4.99 16.32 -10.35
C ARG A 159 5.53 17.72 -10.07
N LEU A 160 6.79 17.84 -9.64
CA LEU A 160 7.41 19.13 -9.33
C LEU A 160 7.54 20.00 -10.58
N PHE A 161 7.87 19.40 -11.73
CA PHE A 161 7.95 20.10 -13.01
C PHE A 161 6.58 20.61 -13.48
N THR A 162 5.56 19.76 -13.46
CA THR A 162 4.22 20.09 -13.98
C THR A 162 3.33 20.81 -12.98
N GLY A 163 3.67 20.81 -11.69
CA GLY A 163 2.80 21.25 -10.61
C GLY A 163 1.57 20.34 -10.39
N SER A 164 1.53 19.14 -10.97
CA SER A 164 0.34 18.28 -10.97
C SER A 164 0.71 16.80 -10.89
N PHE A 165 0.27 16.13 -9.82
CA PHE A 165 0.48 14.69 -9.68
C PHE A 165 -0.26 13.87 -10.75
N GLU A 166 -1.48 14.28 -11.14
CA GLU A 166 -2.20 13.61 -12.23
C GLU A 166 -1.47 13.72 -13.58
N SER A 167 -0.86 14.88 -13.85
CA SER A 167 -0.07 15.08 -15.07
C SER A 167 1.18 14.20 -15.08
N ALA A 168 1.82 14.00 -13.92
CA ALA A 168 2.92 13.05 -13.78
C ALA A 168 2.50 11.59 -14.05
N ILE A 169 1.32 11.18 -13.56
CA ILE A 169 0.74 9.86 -13.83
C ILE A 169 0.47 9.68 -15.33
N TYR A 170 -0.19 10.67 -15.95
CA TYR A 170 -0.48 10.66 -17.38
C TYR A 170 0.80 10.55 -18.22
N LEU A 171 1.82 11.34 -17.88
CA LEU A 171 3.10 11.34 -18.56
C LEU A 171 3.79 9.97 -18.48
N LEU A 172 3.84 9.36 -17.30
CA LEU A 172 4.42 8.03 -17.15
C LEU A 172 3.68 7.01 -18.04
N GLY A 173 2.35 7.00 -17.97
CA GLY A 173 1.52 6.11 -18.80
C GLY A 173 1.73 6.30 -20.30
N ALA A 174 1.85 7.55 -20.76
CA ALA A 174 2.09 7.89 -22.15
C ALA A 174 3.49 7.45 -22.64
N ILE A 175 4.53 7.65 -21.83
CA ILE A 175 5.91 7.23 -22.15
C ILE A 175 6.01 5.71 -22.29
N THR A 176 5.30 4.98 -21.41
CA THR A 176 5.41 3.53 -21.31
C THR A 176 4.38 2.77 -22.13
N GLY A 177 3.46 3.46 -22.80
CA GLY A 177 2.42 2.84 -23.62
C GLY A 177 1.38 2.06 -22.82
N VAL A 178 1.02 2.52 -21.61
CA VAL A 178 -0.10 1.92 -20.86
C VAL A 178 -1.36 2.00 -21.74
N PRO A 179 -2.15 0.92 -21.88
CA PRO A 179 -3.32 0.91 -22.77
C PRO A 179 -4.31 2.04 -22.46
N ASN A 180 -4.82 2.71 -23.50
CA ASN A 180 -5.72 3.87 -23.37
C ASN A 180 -7.06 3.55 -22.67
N ASN A 181 -7.46 2.27 -22.62
CA ASN A 181 -8.66 1.81 -21.93
C ASN A 181 -8.42 1.53 -20.43
N VAL A 182 -7.19 1.68 -19.94
CA VAL A 182 -6.80 1.44 -18.54
C VAL A 182 -6.35 2.74 -17.90
N ASN A 183 -7.01 3.15 -16.81
CA ASN A 183 -6.64 4.34 -16.05
C ASN A 183 -6.13 3.98 -14.66
N VAL A 184 -5.09 4.67 -14.20
CA VAL A 184 -4.65 4.65 -12.79
C VAL A 184 -5.00 6.01 -12.19
N ILE A 185 -5.92 6.02 -11.23
CA ILE A 185 -6.51 7.23 -10.67
C ILE A 185 -6.13 7.32 -9.19
N PRO A 186 -5.43 8.38 -8.75
CA PRO A 186 -5.19 8.60 -7.34
C PRO A 186 -6.52 8.94 -6.66
N ALA A 187 -6.78 8.33 -5.49
CA ALA A 187 -8.05 8.45 -4.79
C ALA A 187 -8.38 9.90 -4.41
N ILE A 188 -7.35 10.72 -4.14
CA ILE A 188 -7.44 12.16 -3.92
C ILE A 188 -6.55 12.84 -4.96
N ASN A 189 -7.06 13.86 -5.64
CA ASN A 189 -6.24 14.73 -6.48
C ASN A 189 -5.60 15.81 -5.59
N SER A 190 -4.33 15.61 -5.22
CA SER A 190 -3.59 16.58 -4.42
C SER A 190 -2.09 16.54 -4.67
N ASN A 191 -1.45 17.70 -4.55
CA ASN A 191 0.01 17.84 -4.47
C ASN A 191 0.52 17.82 -3.02
N PHE A 192 -0.36 17.64 -2.03
CA PHE A 192 -0.03 17.64 -0.60
C PHE A 192 -0.15 16.25 0.02
N SER A 193 0.61 16.04 1.10
CA SER A 193 0.58 14.81 1.88
C SER A 193 -0.76 14.65 2.58
N HIS A 194 -1.34 13.46 2.48
CA HIS A 194 -2.56 13.08 3.20
C HIS A 194 -2.24 11.87 4.06
N HIS A 195 -2.41 12.01 5.36
CA HIS A 195 -2.08 10.95 6.30
C HIS A 195 -3.36 10.33 6.86
N ILE A 196 -3.27 9.08 7.31
CA ILE A 196 -4.37 8.37 7.94
C ILE A 196 -4.03 8.04 9.39
N SER A 197 -5.06 7.96 10.23
CA SER A 197 -4.98 7.42 11.59
C SER A 197 -6.03 6.34 11.79
N ALA A 198 -5.73 5.41 12.70
CA ALA A 198 -6.60 4.32 13.11
C ALA A 198 -6.92 4.44 14.60
N SER A 199 -8.17 4.21 14.98
CA SER A 199 -8.53 3.91 16.37
C SER A 199 -8.73 2.41 16.52
N LEU A 200 -8.26 1.84 17.61
CA LEU A 200 -8.51 0.46 17.99
C LEU A 200 -9.68 0.38 18.98
N LYS A 201 -10.26 -0.81 19.16
CA LYS A 201 -11.40 -1.03 20.07
C LYS A 201 -11.09 -0.72 21.54
N ASP A 202 -9.83 -0.81 21.95
CA ASP A 202 -9.37 -0.43 23.29
C ASP A 202 -9.20 1.09 23.48
N GLY A 203 -9.44 1.90 22.43
CA GLY A 203 -9.30 3.36 22.44
C GLY A 203 -7.92 3.86 22.01
N THR A 204 -6.94 2.97 21.77
CA THR A 204 -5.62 3.34 21.27
C THR A 204 -5.72 3.97 19.88
N ILE A 205 -4.94 5.03 19.64
CA ILE A 205 -4.85 5.68 18.33
C ILE A 205 -3.45 5.47 17.75
N ILE A 206 -3.40 4.99 16.50
CA ILE A 206 -2.17 4.82 15.73
C ILE A 206 -2.21 5.78 14.54
N THR A 207 -1.16 6.59 14.40
CA THR A 207 -1.05 7.58 13.32
C THR A 207 0.03 7.21 12.32
N GLY A 208 -0.29 7.35 11.02
CA GLY A 208 0.58 7.03 9.90
C GLY A 208 0.31 5.64 9.35
N GLN A 209 0.23 5.53 8.02
CA GLN A 209 -0.09 4.27 7.35
C GLN A 209 0.94 3.17 7.68
N ASN A 210 2.23 3.50 7.62
CA ASN A 210 3.30 2.55 7.92
C ASN A 210 3.20 2.03 9.37
N SER A 211 2.90 2.89 10.35
CA SER A 211 2.72 2.49 11.75
C SER A 211 1.55 1.52 11.94
N ILE A 212 0.49 1.64 11.12
CA ILE A 212 -0.70 0.78 11.17
C ILE A 212 -0.35 -0.62 10.63
N SER A 213 0.29 -0.69 9.46
CA SER A 213 0.52 -1.96 8.74
C SER A 213 1.84 -2.65 9.08
N HIS A 214 2.91 -1.88 9.24
CA HIS A 214 4.30 -2.32 9.27
C HIS A 214 5.13 -1.43 10.20
N PRO A 215 4.90 -1.46 11.53
CA PRO A 215 5.69 -0.66 12.45
C PRO A 215 7.18 -1.00 12.26
N SER A 216 8.04 0.02 12.24
CA SER A 216 9.48 -0.21 12.33
C SER A 216 9.77 -0.97 13.61
N ALA A 217 10.64 -1.97 13.55
CA ALA A 217 11.15 -2.62 14.75
C ALA A 217 11.66 -1.54 15.72
N PRO A 218 11.43 -1.67 17.04
CA PRO A 218 12.12 -0.81 17.99
C PRO A 218 13.62 -0.99 17.73
N SER A 219 14.31 0.10 17.41
CA SER A 219 15.76 0.11 17.23
C SER A 219 16.37 -0.51 18.48
N ALA A 220 16.81 -1.77 18.40
CA ALA A 220 17.51 -2.41 19.49
C ALA A 220 18.74 -1.55 19.81
N PRO A 221 19.03 -1.27 21.10
CA PRO A 221 20.22 -0.51 21.44
C PRO A 221 21.45 -1.26 20.92
N ALA A 222 22.36 -0.53 20.26
CA ALA A 222 23.61 -1.09 19.78
C ALA A 222 24.32 -1.86 20.90
N PRO A 223 24.93 -3.03 20.62
CA PRO A 223 25.69 -3.75 21.63
C PRO A 223 26.82 -2.84 22.12
N ILE A 224 26.77 -2.49 23.41
CA ILE A 224 27.85 -1.78 24.09
C ILE A 224 29.09 -2.69 24.01
N PRO A 225 30.21 -2.25 23.41
CA PRO A 225 31.45 -3.01 23.49
C PRO A 225 31.90 -3.04 24.96
N THR A 226 31.80 -4.21 25.58
CA THR A 226 32.45 -4.52 26.86
C THR A 226 33.96 -4.25 26.75
N PRO A 227 34.54 -3.33 27.54
CA PRO A 227 35.98 -3.19 27.61
C PRO A 227 36.56 -4.38 28.39
N THR A 228 37.34 -5.20 27.70
CA THR A 228 38.18 -6.23 28.32
C THR A 228 39.37 -5.53 28.99
N PRO A 229 39.71 -5.85 30.26
CA PRO A 229 40.87 -5.24 30.90
C PRO A 229 42.15 -5.91 30.40
N GLN A 230 43.01 -5.15 29.71
CA GLN A 230 44.41 -5.51 29.52
C GLN A 230 45.26 -4.82 30.61
N PRO A 231 46.25 -5.51 31.21
CA PRO A 231 47.18 -4.90 32.14
C PRO A 231 48.23 -4.09 31.36
N SER A 232 48.32 -2.78 31.62
CA SER A 232 49.37 -1.92 31.09
C SER A 232 50.50 -1.73 32.10
N THR A 233 51.70 -1.96 31.62
CA THR A 233 52.97 -1.73 32.32
C THR A 233 53.36 -0.25 32.23
N PHE A 234 53.89 0.26 33.34
CA PHE A 234 54.43 1.58 33.64
C PHE A 234 55.02 2.45 32.51
N GLY A 235 54.71 3.75 32.58
CA GLY A 235 55.45 4.86 31.97
C GLY A 235 54.98 6.22 32.49
N LEU A 236 55.78 6.85 33.35
CA LEU A 236 55.53 8.11 34.07
C LEU A 236 55.55 9.34 33.16
N THR A 237 54.68 10.34 33.40
CA THR A 237 55.08 11.76 33.61
C THR A 237 53.90 12.64 34.06
N PHE A 238 54.23 13.57 34.96
CA PHE A 238 53.41 14.51 35.74
C PHE A 238 52.86 15.69 34.93
N SER A 239 51.64 16.17 35.22
CA SER A 239 51.40 17.50 35.84
C SER A 239 49.92 17.97 35.87
N ALA A 240 49.39 18.13 37.09
CA ALA A 240 48.53 19.21 37.66
C ALA A 240 47.10 19.55 37.12
N GLU A 241 46.12 19.17 37.94
CA GLU A 241 44.75 19.68 38.25
C GLU A 241 44.70 21.20 38.63
N PRO A 242 43.53 21.91 38.73
CA PRO A 242 42.31 21.44 39.43
C PRO A 242 40.88 21.79 38.93
N GLU A 243 40.00 20.78 39.14
CA GLU A 243 38.67 20.71 39.78
C GLU A 243 37.47 21.69 39.60
N SER A 244 36.29 21.03 39.71
CA SER A 244 34.91 21.43 40.11
C SER A 244 33.91 21.73 38.98
N THR A 245 32.71 21.13 38.88
CA THR A 245 31.75 20.77 39.94
C THR A 245 30.76 19.68 39.46
N SER A 246 30.31 18.87 40.42
CA SER A 246 29.37 17.74 40.44
C SER A 246 28.05 17.80 39.64
N GLN A 247 27.63 16.65 39.08
CA GLN A 247 26.23 16.19 39.15
C GLN A 247 26.17 14.67 39.36
N LEU A 248 25.47 14.28 40.44
CA LEU A 248 25.15 12.91 40.86
C LEU A 248 24.15 12.26 39.90
N GLY A 249 24.20 10.93 39.82
CA GLY A 249 23.42 10.12 38.89
C GLY A 249 21.99 9.79 39.31
N GLU A 250 21.24 9.30 38.33
CA GLU A 250 20.03 8.50 38.48
C GLU A 250 20.07 7.39 37.41
N GLU A 251 20.70 6.27 37.73
CA GLU A 251 20.39 5.00 37.06
C GLU A 251 19.11 4.46 37.69
N THR A 252 18.00 4.57 36.96
CA THR A 252 16.76 3.88 37.31
C THR A 252 16.43 2.88 36.22
N ASP A 253 16.14 1.65 36.66
CA ASP A 253 15.74 0.50 35.88
C ASP A 253 14.33 0.78 35.29
N LEU A 254 14.30 1.30 34.06
CA LEU A 254 13.07 1.76 33.41
C LEU A 254 12.38 0.63 32.65
N SER A 255 11.06 0.55 32.77
CA SER A 255 10.24 -0.42 32.02
C SER A 255 10.45 -0.29 30.49
N PRO A 256 10.29 -1.36 29.71
CA PRO A 256 10.45 -1.33 28.25
C PRO A 256 9.56 -0.28 27.56
N THR A 257 8.39 -0.02 28.11
CA THR A 257 7.45 0.99 27.61
C THR A 257 7.98 2.41 27.86
N THR A 258 8.59 2.65 29.03
CA THR A 258 9.15 3.97 29.37
C THR A 258 10.43 4.25 28.60
N SER A 259 11.27 3.23 28.36
CA SER A 259 12.46 3.38 27.52
C SER A 259 12.08 3.65 26.06
N HIS A 260 11.08 2.95 25.52
CA HIS A 260 10.55 3.22 24.17
C HIS A 260 10.00 4.65 24.03
N LEU A 261 9.20 5.12 25.00
CA LEU A 261 8.68 6.49 24.99
C LEU A 261 9.77 7.55 25.07
N ARG A 262 10.84 7.29 25.84
CA ARG A 262 11.98 8.21 25.99
C ARG A 262 12.86 8.24 24.74
N THR A 263 13.12 7.07 24.12
CA THR A 263 13.82 6.97 22.83
C THR A 263 13.03 7.67 21.74
N LEU A 264 11.72 7.44 21.66
CA LEU A 264 10.84 8.15 20.76
C LEU A 264 10.91 9.66 21.03
N SER A 265 10.76 10.11 22.27
CA SER A 265 10.86 11.54 22.63
C SER A 265 12.20 12.17 22.23
N LYS A 266 13.31 11.42 22.32
CA LYS A 266 14.64 11.88 21.92
C LYS A 266 14.76 11.96 20.40
N GLU A 267 14.37 10.91 19.67
CA GLU A 267 14.31 10.91 18.20
C GLU A 267 13.42 12.08 17.69
N LEU A 268 12.27 12.31 18.33
CA LEU A 268 11.33 13.36 17.95
C LEU A 268 11.91 14.77 18.16
N SER A 269 12.68 15.00 19.23
CA SER A 269 13.33 16.28 19.53
C SER A 269 14.47 16.59 18.54
N GLU A 270 15.23 15.58 18.12
CA GLU A 270 16.28 15.73 17.11
C GLU A 270 15.69 16.10 15.73
N HIS A 271 14.46 15.64 15.42
CA HIS A 271 13.73 16.01 14.21
C HIS A 271 13.09 17.41 14.23
N GLU A 272 12.98 18.09 15.38
CA GLU A 272 12.45 19.46 15.44
C GLU A 272 13.45 20.51 14.91
N ALA A 273 14.74 20.22 14.96
CA ALA A 273 15.80 21.09 14.45
C ALA A 273 16.02 21.00 12.93
N ILE A 274 15.27 20.13 12.24
CA ILE A 274 15.46 19.83 10.81
C ILE A 274 14.46 20.63 9.96
N GLU A 275 14.95 21.60 9.18
CA GLU A 275 14.17 22.35 8.17
C GLU A 275 13.88 21.50 6.92
N ASP A 276 12.95 20.56 7.04
CA ASP A 276 12.43 19.75 5.94
C ASP A 276 11.15 20.36 5.34
N ALA A 277 10.52 19.70 4.34
CA ALA A 277 9.24 20.15 3.77
C ALA A 277 8.04 20.06 4.74
N ASN A 278 8.29 19.70 6.00
CA ASN A 278 7.30 19.62 7.05
C ASN A 278 6.97 21.03 7.56
N LEU A 279 5.68 21.37 7.61
CA LEU A 279 5.24 22.64 8.19
C LEU A 279 5.56 22.67 9.70
N PRO A 280 5.92 23.85 10.26
CA PRO A 280 6.05 24.03 11.72
C PRO A 280 4.81 23.50 12.44
N GLY A 281 5.00 22.73 13.53
CA GLY A 281 3.90 22.11 14.29
C GLY A 281 3.31 20.81 13.71
N SER A 282 3.80 20.31 12.57
CA SER A 282 3.41 18.97 12.07
C SER A 282 3.73 17.86 13.08
N LEU A 283 2.89 16.82 13.13
CA LEU A 283 3.04 15.69 14.06
C LEU A 283 4.40 15.01 13.91
N PRO A 284 5.18 14.85 14.99
CA PRO A 284 6.50 14.25 14.92
C PRO A 284 6.49 12.80 14.39
N THR A 285 5.45 12.01 14.68
CA THR A 285 5.28 10.62 14.19
C THR A 285 5.20 10.51 12.66
N LEU A 286 4.79 11.58 11.97
CA LEU A 286 4.72 11.65 10.51
C LEU A 286 6.05 12.05 9.87
N ARG A 287 7.01 12.54 10.66
CA ARG A 287 8.33 13.01 10.20
C ARG A 287 9.40 11.91 10.20
N LYS A 288 9.13 10.78 10.86
CA LYS A 288 10.07 9.65 10.98
C LYS A 288 10.39 9.05 9.60
N GLN A 289 11.67 8.77 9.38
CA GLN A 289 12.15 8.10 8.17
C GLN A 289 11.86 6.60 8.25
N TYR A 290 11.00 6.10 7.36
CA TYR A 290 10.65 4.68 7.29
C TYR A 290 11.41 3.99 6.15
N ILE A 291 12.74 4.15 6.10
CA ILE A 291 13.58 3.67 4.98
C ILE A 291 13.72 2.14 5.01
N THR A 292 14.02 1.56 6.18
CA THR A 292 14.07 0.11 6.38
C THR A 292 12.67 -0.41 6.65
N PHE A 293 12.19 -1.30 5.79
CA PHE A 293 10.81 -1.76 5.77
C PHE A 293 10.78 -3.28 5.56
N HIS A 294 10.18 -4.00 6.52
CA HIS A 294 9.96 -5.44 6.43
C HIS A 294 8.45 -5.72 6.44
N LYS A 295 7.98 -6.48 5.44
CA LYS A 295 6.59 -6.94 5.36
C LYS A 295 6.34 -8.24 6.12
N SER A 296 7.40 -8.98 6.43
CA SER A 296 7.35 -10.23 7.19
C SER A 296 7.61 -9.97 8.68
N HIS A 297 6.96 -10.75 9.55
CA HIS A 297 7.05 -10.67 11.01
C HIS A 297 6.63 -9.33 11.63
N THR A 298 5.40 -8.91 11.36
CA THR A 298 4.77 -7.83 12.12
C THR A 298 3.98 -8.42 13.30
N GLU A 299 4.20 -7.87 14.49
CA GLU A 299 3.41 -8.22 15.69
C GLU A 299 1.92 -7.97 15.42
N ASP A 300 1.03 -8.61 16.18
CA ASP A 300 -0.40 -8.33 16.07
C ASP A 300 -0.76 -7.01 16.77
N LEU A 301 -1.89 -6.42 16.37
CA LEU A 301 -2.42 -5.25 17.07
C LEU A 301 -3.02 -5.68 18.43
N PRO A 302 -2.94 -4.83 19.47
CA PRO A 302 -3.46 -5.14 20.80
C PRO A 302 -4.98 -5.34 20.80
N SER A 303 -5.69 -4.66 19.90
CA SER A 303 -7.10 -4.90 19.62
C SER A 303 -7.44 -4.55 18.17
N ARG A 304 -8.63 -4.95 17.71
CA ARG A 304 -9.06 -4.71 16.32
C ARG A 304 -9.15 -3.22 16.02
N ILE A 305 -8.81 -2.85 14.79
CA ILE A 305 -9.12 -1.53 14.25
C ILE A 305 -10.64 -1.34 14.26
N GLU A 306 -11.07 -0.25 14.89
CA GLU A 306 -12.46 0.19 14.92
C GLU A 306 -12.77 1.13 13.75
N ARG A 307 -11.85 2.06 13.45
CA ARG A 307 -12.08 3.09 12.42
C ARG A 307 -10.77 3.64 11.85
N ILE A 308 -10.81 4.04 10.58
CA ILE A 308 -9.78 4.84 9.89
C ILE A 308 -10.34 6.21 9.50
N TRP A 309 -9.52 7.26 9.59
CA TRP A 309 -9.83 8.59 9.06
C TRP A 309 -8.59 9.30 8.53
N TYR A 310 -8.78 10.29 7.67
CA TYR A 310 -7.71 11.17 7.21
C TYR A 310 -7.42 12.24 8.24
N ILE A 311 -6.15 12.60 8.38
CA ILE A 311 -5.69 13.71 9.21
C ILE A 311 -4.86 14.70 8.38
N ASN A 312 -4.88 15.97 8.78
CA ASN A 312 -3.90 16.93 8.29
C ASN A 312 -2.52 16.71 8.98
N PRO A 313 -1.46 17.41 8.56
CA PRO A 313 -0.14 17.29 9.20
C PRO A 313 -0.14 17.60 10.69
N TYR A 314 -1.14 18.32 11.21
CA TYR A 314 -1.28 18.68 12.63
C TYR A 314 -2.08 17.66 13.46
N GLY A 315 -2.50 16.54 12.86
CA GLY A 315 -3.25 15.49 13.55
C GLY A 315 -4.76 15.69 13.62
N GLN A 316 -5.30 16.74 13.02
CA GLN A 316 -6.73 17.01 13.04
C GLN A 316 -7.43 16.18 11.97
N GLU A 317 -8.59 15.58 12.31
CA GLU A 317 -9.42 14.85 11.35
C GLU A 317 -9.85 15.77 10.21
N ILE A 318 -9.66 15.30 8.98
CA ILE A 318 -10.10 15.96 7.76
C ILE A 318 -10.96 15.00 6.93
N ARG A 319 -11.83 15.57 6.09
CA ARG A 319 -12.67 14.83 5.15
C ARG A 319 -12.36 15.25 3.72
N PRO A 320 -11.29 14.72 3.11
CA PRO A 320 -10.92 15.10 1.76
C PRO A 320 -12.01 14.71 0.75
N ALA A 321 -12.11 15.49 -0.33
CA ALA A 321 -12.96 15.11 -1.46
C ALA A 321 -12.25 13.99 -2.24
N ALA A 322 -13.03 13.03 -2.75
CA ALA A 322 -12.51 12.09 -3.72
C ALA A 322 -12.12 12.82 -5.02
N ASN A 323 -11.17 12.25 -5.75
CA ASN A 323 -10.86 12.69 -7.09
C ASN A 323 -12.13 12.61 -7.97
N PRO A 324 -12.54 13.69 -8.67
CA PRO A 324 -13.73 13.68 -9.53
C PRO A 324 -13.73 12.54 -10.56
N LYS A 325 -12.57 12.14 -11.07
CA LYS A 325 -12.44 11.00 -11.99
C LYS A 325 -12.83 9.67 -11.34
N VAL A 326 -12.62 9.51 -10.03
CA VAL A 326 -13.07 8.33 -9.28
C VAL A 326 -14.60 8.29 -9.24
N LEU A 327 -15.24 9.40 -8.85
CA LEU A 327 -16.70 9.48 -8.78
C LEU A 327 -17.35 9.24 -10.14
N ALA A 328 -16.80 9.83 -11.22
CA ALA A 328 -17.25 9.60 -12.59
C ALA A 328 -17.08 8.13 -13.00
N SER A 329 -15.90 7.54 -12.75
CA SER A 329 -15.62 6.14 -13.09
C SER A 329 -16.57 5.17 -12.38
N ILE A 330 -16.87 5.39 -11.09
CA ILE A 330 -17.85 4.57 -10.35
C ILE A 330 -19.27 4.80 -10.89
N GLY A 331 -19.60 6.04 -11.24
CA GLY A 331 -20.88 6.40 -11.86
C GLY A 331 -21.15 5.62 -13.15
N ASP A 332 -20.11 5.41 -13.96
CA ASP A 332 -20.17 4.66 -15.22
C ASP A 332 -19.85 3.16 -15.08
N ALA A 333 -19.53 2.69 -13.88
CA ALA A 333 -19.13 1.31 -13.64
C ALA A 333 -20.29 0.31 -13.71
N SER A 334 -20.08 -0.80 -14.41
CA SER A 334 -20.93 -1.99 -14.31
C SER A 334 -20.55 -2.84 -13.09
N ALA A 335 -19.26 -2.83 -12.74
CA ALA A 335 -18.72 -3.55 -11.60
C ALA A 335 -17.68 -2.71 -10.84
N VAL A 336 -17.75 -2.76 -9.51
CA VAL A 336 -16.72 -2.33 -8.58
C VAL A 336 -16.10 -3.56 -7.95
N VAL A 337 -14.77 -3.63 -7.94
CA VAL A 337 -14.00 -4.70 -7.31
C VAL A 337 -13.18 -4.10 -6.17
N TYR A 338 -13.39 -4.58 -4.96
CA TYR A 338 -12.48 -4.36 -3.84
C TYR A 338 -11.45 -5.49 -3.90
N SER A 339 -10.25 -5.17 -4.42
CA SER A 339 -9.20 -6.14 -4.68
C SER A 339 -8.51 -6.60 -3.40
N ILE A 340 -7.60 -7.56 -3.54
CA ILE A 340 -6.74 -8.00 -2.43
C ILE A 340 -5.75 -6.90 -2.04
N GLY A 341 -5.42 -6.87 -0.75
CA GLY A 341 -4.55 -5.87 -0.15
C GLY A 341 -4.97 -5.58 1.29
N SER A 342 -4.15 -4.82 2.00
CA SER A 342 -4.44 -4.46 3.38
C SER A 342 -5.74 -3.66 3.48
N LEU A 343 -6.67 -4.18 4.28
CA LEU A 343 -8.05 -3.69 4.30
C LEU A 343 -8.13 -2.22 4.72
N TYR A 344 -7.47 -1.87 5.82
CA TYR A 344 -7.60 -0.57 6.46
C TYR A 344 -6.64 0.48 5.92
N THR A 345 -5.56 0.07 5.25
CA THR A 345 -4.56 1.00 4.71
C THR A 345 -4.52 1.08 3.18
N SER A 346 -5.15 0.15 2.47
CA SER A 346 -5.27 0.20 1.01
C SER A 346 -6.68 0.46 0.51
N ILE A 347 -7.66 -0.32 0.98
CA ILE A 347 -9.02 -0.31 0.45
C ILE A 347 -9.87 0.76 1.14
N VAL A 348 -9.99 0.70 2.48
CA VAL A 348 -10.80 1.64 3.27
C VAL A 348 -10.42 3.11 3.04
N PRO A 349 -9.14 3.51 2.92
CA PRO A 349 -8.79 4.92 2.66
C PRO A 349 -9.34 5.47 1.34
N CYS A 350 -9.65 4.62 0.38
CA CYS A 350 -10.33 5.04 -0.85
C CYS A 350 -11.84 5.23 -0.64
N LEU A 351 -12.44 4.44 0.25
CA LEU A 351 -13.89 4.35 0.44
C LEU A 351 -14.44 5.40 1.40
N ILE A 352 -13.65 5.87 2.37
CA ILE A 352 -14.05 6.91 3.34
C ILE A 352 -14.08 8.32 2.75
N LEU A 353 -13.63 8.51 1.51
CA LEU A 353 -13.59 9.81 0.83
C LEU A 353 -15.00 10.28 0.47
N ARG A 354 -15.25 11.59 0.61
CA ARG A 354 -16.59 12.16 0.43
C ARG A 354 -17.26 11.68 -0.87
N ASP A 355 -18.52 11.28 -0.72
CA ASP A 355 -19.42 10.82 -1.77
C ASP A 355 -19.10 9.46 -2.42
N VAL A 356 -17.98 8.79 -2.10
CA VAL A 356 -17.64 7.49 -2.71
C VAL A 356 -18.70 6.44 -2.42
N GLY A 357 -19.08 6.25 -1.16
CA GLY A 357 -20.11 5.28 -0.77
C GLY A 357 -21.49 5.63 -1.34
N LYS A 358 -21.81 6.91 -1.54
CA LYS A 358 -23.06 7.35 -2.18
C LYS A 358 -23.12 6.85 -3.63
N VAL A 359 -22.04 7.00 -4.40
CA VAL A 359 -22.00 6.60 -5.81
C VAL A 359 -21.97 5.07 -5.94
N ILE A 360 -21.24 4.37 -5.06
CA ILE A 360 -21.21 2.90 -5.04
C ILE A 360 -22.61 2.32 -4.78
N ALA A 361 -23.32 2.82 -3.76
CA ALA A 361 -24.65 2.33 -3.43
C ALA A 361 -25.66 2.54 -4.58
N GLY A 362 -25.64 3.73 -5.19
CA GLY A 362 -26.68 4.19 -6.11
C GLY A 362 -26.59 3.73 -7.57
N GLY A 363 -25.45 3.21 -8.05
CA GLY A 363 -25.24 3.04 -9.48
C GLY A 363 -24.61 1.74 -9.97
N VAL A 364 -24.00 0.95 -9.09
CA VAL A 364 -23.16 -0.20 -9.50
C VAL A 364 -23.92 -1.51 -9.32
N LYS A 365 -23.95 -2.34 -10.36
CA LYS A 365 -24.66 -3.64 -10.33
C LYS A 365 -23.90 -4.69 -9.53
N TYR A 366 -22.61 -4.85 -9.80
CA TYR A 366 -21.76 -5.84 -9.15
C TYR A 366 -20.75 -5.14 -8.24
N LYS A 367 -20.75 -5.49 -6.95
CA LYS A 367 -19.80 -4.98 -5.96
C LYS A 367 -19.08 -6.18 -5.36
N ILE A 368 -17.91 -6.47 -5.87
CA ILE A 368 -17.21 -7.74 -5.68
C ILE A 368 -16.07 -7.51 -4.68
N LEU A 369 -16.13 -8.16 -3.53
CA LEU A 369 -15.04 -8.20 -2.57
C LEU A 369 -14.20 -9.45 -2.81
N ILE A 370 -12.91 -9.29 -3.06
CA ILE A 370 -11.96 -10.40 -3.14
C ILE A 370 -11.21 -10.45 -1.80
N LEU A 371 -11.40 -11.52 -1.03
CA LEU A 371 -10.76 -11.65 0.28
C LEU A 371 -9.25 -11.89 0.15
N ASN A 372 -8.50 -11.50 1.18
CA ASN A 372 -7.06 -11.74 1.21
C ASN A 372 -6.74 -13.23 1.32
N GLY A 373 -5.60 -13.61 0.74
CA GLY A 373 -5.08 -14.98 0.79
C GLY A 373 -4.53 -15.41 2.15
N SER A 374 -4.30 -14.46 3.04
CA SER A 374 -3.99 -14.64 4.46
C SER A 374 -4.45 -13.40 5.24
N LEU A 375 -4.69 -13.56 6.54
CA LEU A 375 -4.90 -12.44 7.46
C LEU A 375 -3.56 -11.73 7.76
N ASP A 376 -3.57 -10.40 7.75
CA ASP A 376 -2.43 -9.55 8.08
C ASP A 376 -2.59 -8.89 9.45
N ARG A 377 -1.59 -8.13 9.93
CA ARG A 377 -1.64 -7.41 11.21
C ARG A 377 -2.89 -6.55 11.40
N GLU A 378 -3.45 -6.00 10.32
CA GLU A 378 -4.64 -5.15 10.39
C GLU A 378 -5.92 -5.95 10.67
N THR A 379 -5.86 -7.25 10.38
CA THR A 379 -6.98 -8.20 10.43
C THR A 379 -6.71 -9.40 11.36
N ARG A 380 -5.55 -9.40 12.04
CA ARG A 380 -5.19 -10.25 13.18
C ARG A 380 -5.11 -9.37 14.43
N ALA A 381 -5.90 -9.71 15.45
CA ALA A 381 -5.85 -9.04 16.75
C ALA A 381 -5.65 -10.10 17.83
N VAL A 382 -4.86 -9.77 18.85
CA VAL A 382 -4.53 -10.70 19.94
C VAL A 382 -5.81 -11.18 20.63
N GLY A 383 -5.95 -12.50 20.80
CA GLY A 383 -7.06 -13.11 21.52
C GLY A 383 -8.40 -13.13 20.77
N ASP A 384 -8.44 -12.66 19.53
CA ASP A 384 -9.65 -12.66 18.70
C ASP A 384 -9.44 -13.64 17.53
N GLY A 385 -10.45 -14.45 17.20
CA GLY A 385 -10.34 -15.59 16.26
C GLY A 385 -10.12 -15.24 14.78
N GLY A 386 -9.43 -14.13 14.49
CA GLY A 386 -9.19 -13.57 13.17
C GLY A 386 -10.41 -12.86 12.57
N PHE A 387 -10.18 -12.00 11.58
CA PHE A 387 -11.27 -11.44 10.78
C PHE A 387 -11.99 -12.52 9.95
N THR A 388 -13.31 -12.43 9.92
CA THR A 388 -14.16 -13.24 9.04
C THR A 388 -14.54 -12.47 7.78
N ALA A 389 -15.11 -13.15 6.79
CA ALA A 389 -15.66 -12.50 5.60
C ALA A 389 -16.71 -11.44 5.97
N ARG A 390 -17.53 -11.69 7.00
CA ARG A 390 -18.49 -10.71 7.52
C ARG A 390 -17.80 -9.46 8.08
N ASP A 391 -16.68 -9.61 8.79
CA ASP A 391 -15.92 -8.46 9.30
C ASP A 391 -15.33 -7.61 8.18
N PHE A 392 -14.82 -8.23 7.11
CA PHE A 392 -14.36 -7.51 5.92
C PHE A 392 -15.50 -6.72 5.25
N ILE A 393 -16.68 -7.35 5.11
CA ILE A 393 -17.87 -6.69 4.55
C ILE A 393 -18.31 -5.52 5.42
N ALA A 394 -18.33 -5.71 6.75
CA ALA A 394 -18.68 -4.67 7.70
C ALA A 394 -17.74 -3.46 7.57
N ALA A 395 -16.43 -3.68 7.50
CA ALA A 395 -15.45 -2.60 7.32
C ALA A 395 -15.65 -1.83 6.00
N VAL A 396 -15.92 -2.53 4.89
CA VAL A 396 -16.23 -1.90 3.59
C VAL A 396 -17.53 -1.09 3.66
N ALA A 397 -18.58 -1.64 4.28
CA ALA A 397 -19.88 -0.99 4.42
C ALA A 397 -19.80 0.23 5.36
N ASP A 398 -19.11 0.12 6.49
CA ASP A 398 -18.86 1.22 7.43
C ASP A 398 -18.09 2.35 6.76
N ALA A 399 -17.03 2.02 6.00
CA ALA A 399 -16.28 3.01 5.23
C ALA A 399 -17.19 3.75 4.23
N CYS A 400 -18.01 3.02 3.48
CA CYS A 400 -18.94 3.63 2.53
C CYS A 400 -20.03 4.45 3.23
N VAL A 401 -20.59 4.02 4.36
CA VAL A 401 -21.58 4.80 5.12
C VAL A 401 -20.94 6.07 5.68
N SER A 402 -19.73 5.99 6.24
CA SER A 402 -19.02 7.14 6.78
C SER A 402 -18.77 8.22 5.72
N SER A 403 -18.51 7.81 4.47
CA SER A 403 -18.28 8.72 3.34
C SER A 403 -19.52 9.52 2.90
N ARG A 404 -20.73 9.04 3.26
CA ARG A 404 -22.01 9.70 2.96
C ARG A 404 -22.31 10.84 3.96
N SER A 405 -21.61 10.87 5.10
CA SER A 405 -21.97 11.72 6.23
C SER A 405 -21.47 13.16 6.10
N SER A 406 -22.33 14.00 5.51
CA SER A 406 -22.48 15.41 5.90
C SER A 406 -23.80 15.70 6.63
N SER A 407 -24.77 14.77 6.67
CA SER A 407 -26.11 15.04 7.21
C SER A 407 -26.60 14.14 8.38
N THR A 408 -25.99 12.98 8.64
CA THR A 408 -26.53 12.02 9.63
C THR A 408 -25.58 11.66 10.78
N GLY A 409 -24.30 12.06 10.73
CA GLY A 409 -23.30 11.75 11.76
C GLY A 409 -22.97 10.26 11.91
N ARG A 410 -23.56 9.39 11.09
CA ARG A 410 -23.43 7.93 11.21
C ARG A 410 -22.14 7.44 10.56
N THR A 411 -21.45 6.57 11.27
CA THR A 411 -20.16 5.98 10.87
C THR A 411 -20.22 4.47 10.65
N ARG A 412 -21.29 3.80 11.09
CA ARG A 412 -21.47 2.35 10.97
C ARG A 412 -22.72 1.98 10.16
N ALA A 413 -22.57 1.00 9.28
CA ALA A 413 -23.62 0.38 8.50
C ALA A 413 -24.42 -0.62 9.34
N ARG A 414 -25.71 -0.76 9.03
CA ARG A 414 -26.52 -1.88 9.52
C ARG A 414 -26.27 -3.09 8.62
N GLU A 415 -26.45 -4.30 9.15
CA GLU A 415 -26.23 -5.53 8.37
C GLU A 415 -27.12 -5.62 7.13
N GLU A 416 -28.32 -5.08 7.21
CA GLU A 416 -29.28 -4.96 6.12
C GLU A 416 -28.70 -4.17 4.92
N GLU A 417 -27.79 -3.23 5.19
CA GLU A 417 -27.16 -2.36 4.19
C GLU A 417 -25.90 -2.99 3.57
N TYR A 418 -25.40 -4.11 4.10
CA TYR A 418 -24.16 -4.73 3.60
C TYR A 418 -24.25 -5.05 2.10
N ARG A 419 -25.42 -5.51 1.66
CA ARG A 419 -25.69 -5.80 0.24
C ARG A 419 -25.65 -4.57 -0.66
N GLU A 420 -25.87 -3.36 -0.13
CA GLU A 420 -25.75 -2.12 -0.90
C GLU A 420 -24.31 -1.88 -1.34
N PHE A 421 -23.32 -2.35 -0.56
CA PHE A 421 -21.90 -2.09 -0.78
C PHE A 421 -21.12 -3.32 -1.25
N VAL A 422 -21.55 -4.54 -0.91
CA VAL A 422 -20.93 -5.80 -1.33
C VAL A 422 -22.02 -6.76 -1.78
N SER A 423 -22.02 -7.16 -3.05
CA SER A 423 -22.97 -8.14 -3.58
C SER A 423 -22.37 -9.53 -3.74
N HIS A 424 -21.05 -9.63 -3.94
CA HIS A 424 -20.35 -10.90 -4.11
C HIS A 424 -19.06 -10.92 -3.28
N VAL A 425 -18.74 -12.07 -2.71
CA VAL A 425 -17.48 -12.34 -2.02
C VAL A 425 -16.77 -13.48 -2.74
N ILE A 426 -15.59 -13.21 -3.25
CA ILE A 426 -14.69 -14.21 -3.82
C ILE A 426 -13.65 -14.57 -2.77
N HIS A 427 -13.51 -15.86 -2.46
CA HIS A 427 -12.61 -16.31 -1.40
C HIS A 427 -11.84 -17.57 -1.74
N LEU A 428 -10.69 -17.74 -1.09
CA LEU A 428 -9.93 -18.98 -1.05
C LEU A 428 -10.34 -19.82 0.17
N GLN A 429 -9.88 -21.06 0.21
CA GLN A 429 -9.97 -21.92 1.37
C GLN A 429 -8.59 -22.51 1.61
N GLY A 430 -8.01 -22.22 2.77
CA GLY A 430 -6.71 -22.70 3.17
C GLY A 430 -6.30 -22.15 4.53
N GLU A 431 -5.13 -22.55 5.00
CA GLU A 431 -4.54 -22.02 6.21
C GLU A 431 -4.31 -20.51 6.09
N GLY A 432 -4.53 -19.77 7.18
CA GLY A 432 -4.40 -18.30 7.21
C GLY A 432 -5.51 -17.52 6.51
N THR A 433 -6.34 -18.14 5.66
CA THR A 433 -7.43 -17.44 4.94
C THR A 433 -8.59 -17.04 5.87
N PRO A 434 -9.29 -15.92 5.61
CA PRO A 434 -10.45 -15.52 6.39
C PRO A 434 -11.56 -16.58 6.37
N ARG A 435 -12.18 -16.83 7.53
CA ARG A 435 -13.34 -17.72 7.63
C ARG A 435 -14.54 -17.12 6.89
N VAL A 436 -15.31 -17.93 6.17
CA VAL A 436 -16.46 -17.49 5.37
C VAL A 436 -17.76 -18.12 5.84
N GLU A 437 -18.63 -17.31 6.45
CA GLU A 437 -19.95 -17.71 6.93
C GLU A 437 -21.01 -17.72 5.81
N LYS A 438 -20.86 -18.63 4.82
CA LYS A 438 -21.71 -18.65 3.61
C LYS A 438 -23.23 -18.62 3.89
N GLY A 439 -23.70 -19.31 4.92
CA GLY A 439 -25.13 -19.34 5.29
C GLY A 439 -25.65 -18.04 5.90
N GLU A 440 -24.81 -17.28 6.60
CA GLU A 440 -25.15 -15.93 7.10
C GLU A 440 -25.12 -14.91 5.97
N LEU A 441 -24.03 -14.92 5.19
CA LEU A 441 -23.87 -14.01 4.05
C LEU A 441 -24.97 -14.20 3.00
N GLY A 442 -25.38 -15.45 2.75
CA GLY A 442 -26.50 -15.76 1.87
C GLY A 442 -27.84 -15.18 2.34
N ARG A 443 -28.09 -15.13 3.66
CA ARG A 443 -29.30 -14.50 4.24
C ARG A 443 -29.29 -12.98 4.09
N LEU A 444 -28.12 -12.36 4.11
CA LEU A 444 -27.92 -10.95 3.77
C LEU A 444 -27.97 -10.70 2.24
N GLY A 445 -28.12 -11.76 1.44
CA GLY A 445 -28.20 -11.67 -0.01
C GLY A 445 -26.86 -11.44 -0.70
N ILE A 446 -25.76 -11.82 -0.05
CA ILE A 446 -24.39 -11.74 -0.57
C ILE A 446 -23.97 -13.11 -1.09
N GLU A 447 -23.59 -13.18 -2.35
CA GLU A 447 -23.18 -14.43 -2.99
C GLU A 447 -21.71 -14.74 -2.72
N CYS A 448 -21.40 -15.95 -2.23
CA CYS A 448 -20.04 -16.38 -1.95
C CYS A 448 -19.54 -17.35 -3.03
N VAL A 449 -18.46 -16.99 -3.70
CA VAL A 449 -17.80 -17.79 -4.74
C VAL A 449 -16.44 -18.27 -4.22
N ARG A 450 -16.32 -19.58 -4.06
CA ARG A 450 -15.07 -20.23 -3.63
C ARG A 450 -14.20 -20.54 -4.83
N ILE A 451 -12.93 -20.17 -4.77
CA ILE A 451 -11.93 -20.44 -5.79
C ILE A 451 -10.79 -21.26 -5.19
N TYR A 452 -10.18 -22.14 -6.00
CA TYR A 452 -8.97 -22.85 -5.61
C TYR A 452 -7.75 -21.94 -5.76
N GLY A 453 -6.89 -21.97 -4.75
CA GLY A 453 -5.62 -21.25 -4.75
C GLY A 453 -4.45 -22.21 -4.55
N ARG A 454 -3.24 -21.70 -4.77
CA ARG A 454 -2.00 -22.42 -4.48
C ARG A 454 -1.48 -21.96 -3.12
N LYS A 455 -0.86 -22.85 -2.35
CA LYS A 455 -0.09 -22.43 -1.17
C LYS A 455 1.10 -21.59 -1.65
N ARG A 456 1.40 -20.52 -0.92
CA ARG A 456 2.59 -19.71 -1.15
C ARG A 456 3.82 -20.55 -0.81
N GLU A 457 4.69 -20.81 -1.80
CA GLU A 457 5.97 -21.49 -1.58
C GLU A 457 6.96 -20.50 -0.92
N GLY A 458 7.58 -20.91 0.19
CA GLY A 458 8.63 -20.14 0.87
C GLY A 458 8.41 -19.78 2.35
N GLY A 459 7.37 -20.28 3.02
CA GLY A 459 7.32 -20.29 4.49
C GLY A 459 8.12 -21.49 5.01
N GLU A 460 9.20 -21.26 5.76
CA GLU A 460 9.89 -22.34 6.46
C GLU A 460 8.91 -23.06 7.43
N GLU A 461 9.06 -24.37 7.60
CA GLU A 461 8.24 -25.14 8.55
C GLU A 461 8.46 -24.59 9.98
N GLY A 462 7.43 -23.91 10.51
CA GLY A 462 7.48 -23.21 11.80
C GLY A 462 7.14 -21.72 11.71
N ASP A 463 7.10 -21.17 10.49
CA ASP A 463 6.74 -19.78 10.25
C ASP A 463 5.25 -19.66 9.98
N GLY A 464 4.51 -18.99 10.88
CA GLY A 464 3.05 -18.80 10.80
C GLY A 464 2.53 -17.99 9.60
N ASP A 465 3.27 -17.89 8.49
CA ASP A 465 2.95 -17.17 7.25
C ASP A 465 2.46 -18.12 6.14
N GLY A 466 1.63 -19.11 6.52
CA GLY A 466 0.86 -19.91 5.58
C GLY A 466 -0.18 -19.03 4.87
N GLY A 467 0.01 -18.76 3.58
CA GLY A 467 -0.92 -17.96 2.79
C GLY A 467 -1.29 -18.62 1.46
N MET A 468 -2.47 -18.26 0.95
CA MET A 468 -3.00 -18.78 -0.31
C MET A 468 -2.90 -17.72 -1.43
N ILE A 469 -2.55 -18.15 -2.64
CA ILE A 469 -2.49 -17.30 -3.84
C ILE A 469 -3.61 -17.72 -4.79
N TYR A 470 -4.36 -16.74 -5.31
CA TYR A 470 -5.40 -16.98 -6.31
C TYR A 470 -4.81 -17.56 -7.60
N ASP A 471 -5.45 -18.61 -8.14
CA ASP A 471 -5.23 -19.00 -9.53
C ASP A 471 -5.87 -17.95 -10.45
N GLY A 472 -5.05 -17.29 -11.27
CA GLY A 472 -5.50 -16.18 -12.11
C GLY A 472 -6.54 -16.58 -13.16
N VAL A 473 -6.48 -17.81 -13.67
CA VAL A 473 -7.45 -18.32 -14.66
C VAL A 473 -8.80 -18.55 -13.99
N ALA A 474 -8.79 -19.22 -12.83
CA ALA A 474 -10.02 -19.48 -12.08
C ALA A 474 -10.68 -18.19 -11.58
N LEU A 475 -9.87 -17.21 -11.13
CA LEU A 475 -10.36 -15.89 -10.74
C LEU A 475 -10.96 -15.12 -11.93
N GLY A 476 -10.30 -15.13 -13.09
CA GLY A 476 -10.82 -14.50 -14.30
C GLY A 476 -12.18 -15.07 -14.71
N GLN A 477 -12.31 -16.40 -14.74
CA GLN A 477 -13.56 -17.08 -15.05
C GLN A 477 -14.68 -16.73 -14.05
N ALA A 478 -14.36 -16.66 -12.76
CA ALA A 478 -15.33 -16.27 -11.73
C ALA A 478 -15.82 -14.82 -11.93
N LEU A 479 -14.90 -13.88 -12.19
CA LEU A 479 -15.23 -12.48 -12.46
C LEU A 479 -16.08 -12.34 -13.74
N GLU A 480 -15.73 -13.06 -14.80
CA GLU A 480 -16.50 -13.09 -16.04
C GLU A 480 -17.92 -13.63 -15.87
N ALA A 481 -18.09 -14.66 -15.03
CA ALA A 481 -19.37 -15.26 -14.71
C ALA A 481 -20.25 -14.30 -13.91
N ILE A 482 -19.69 -13.63 -12.90
CA ILE A 482 -20.39 -12.63 -12.10
C ILE A 482 -20.82 -11.45 -12.97
N ILE A 483 -19.86 -10.84 -13.69
CA ILE A 483 -20.11 -9.61 -14.47
C ILE A 483 -20.98 -9.92 -15.70
N GLY A 484 -20.80 -11.08 -16.33
CA GLY A 484 -21.53 -11.50 -17.53
C GLY A 484 -22.98 -11.92 -17.30
N GLY A 485 -23.38 -12.22 -16.06
CA GLY A 485 -24.65 -12.89 -15.77
C GLY A 485 -24.65 -14.35 -16.22
N PRO A 486 -25.64 -15.16 -15.79
CA PRO A 486 -25.66 -16.58 -16.10
C PRO A 486 -25.77 -16.77 -17.61
N LYS A 487 -24.71 -17.30 -18.24
CA LYS A 487 -24.92 -18.12 -19.44
C LYS A 487 -25.94 -19.18 -19.01
N ARG A 488 -27.09 -19.26 -19.69
CA ARG A 488 -27.97 -20.43 -19.62
C ARG A 488 -27.09 -21.65 -19.91
N PHE A 489 -26.61 -22.31 -18.87
CA PHE A 489 -26.17 -23.69 -18.97
C PHE A 489 -27.44 -24.45 -19.29
N SER A 490 -27.69 -24.64 -20.59
CA SER A 490 -28.61 -25.66 -21.04
C SER A 490 -28.15 -26.97 -20.40
N ASP A 491 -29.06 -27.60 -19.67
CA ASP A 491 -28.94 -28.91 -19.07
C ASP A 491 -27.97 -29.83 -19.81
N ARG A 492 -26.86 -30.15 -19.16
CA ARG A 492 -26.31 -31.50 -19.19
C ARG A 492 -26.02 -31.95 -17.76
N SER A 493 -27.11 -32.15 -17.03
CA SER A 493 -27.15 -33.19 -16.00
C SER A 493 -26.66 -34.50 -16.63
N ARG A 494 -25.43 -34.90 -16.28
CA ARG A 494 -25.01 -36.30 -16.34
C ARG A 494 -24.63 -36.71 -14.93
N ARG A 495 -25.66 -37.03 -14.12
CA ARG A 495 -25.53 -38.11 -13.14
C ARG A 495 -25.52 -39.42 -13.92
N ASN A 496 -24.49 -40.23 -13.74
CA ASN A 496 -24.64 -41.56 -13.13
C ASN A 496 -23.29 -42.26 -13.04
N THR A 497 -22.87 -42.44 -11.80
CA THR A 497 -22.20 -43.64 -11.29
C THR A 497 -22.84 -44.92 -11.83
N LEU A 498 -22.03 -45.74 -12.49
CA LEU A 498 -22.14 -47.20 -12.54
C LEU A 498 -20.76 -47.66 -12.02
N GLY A 499 -20.64 -48.29 -10.86
CA GLY A 499 -21.36 -49.50 -10.47
C GLY A 499 -20.50 -50.68 -10.90
N ILE A 500 -19.49 -51.01 -10.09
CA ILE A 500 -18.68 -52.22 -10.20
C ILE A 500 -19.62 -53.42 -10.04
N SER A 501 -19.65 -54.30 -11.04
CA SER A 501 -20.16 -55.66 -10.90
C SER A 501 -19.10 -56.62 -11.42
N GLY A 502 -18.54 -57.41 -10.51
CA GLY A 502 -17.75 -58.58 -10.85
C GLY A 502 -18.62 -59.82 -11.07
N VAL A 503 -17.90 -60.89 -11.43
CA VAL A 503 -18.24 -62.33 -11.41
C VAL A 503 -18.70 -62.96 -12.74
N GLY A 504 -17.84 -63.85 -13.25
CA GLY A 504 -18.23 -65.23 -13.63
C GLY A 504 -18.38 -65.55 -15.12
N GLY A 505 -17.51 -66.42 -15.62
CA GLY A 505 -17.62 -67.06 -16.94
C GLY A 505 -16.28 -67.35 -17.57
#